data_AF-A0A3M1CGS9-F1
#
_entry.id   AF-A0A3M1CGS9-F1
#
_cell.length_a   1.000
_cell.length_b   1.000
_cell.length_c   1.000
_cell.angle_alpha   90.00
_cell.angle_beta   90.00
_cell.angle_gamma   90.00
#
_symmetry.space_group_name_H-M   'P 1'
#
loop_
_entity.id
_entity.type
_entity.pdbx_description
1 polymer ?
#
loop_
_entity_poly.entity_id
_entity_poly.type
_entity_poly.pdbx_seq_one_letter_code
_entity_poly.pdbx_strand_id
1 'polypeptide(L)'
;MFKLSKNWLTEGIPDAEYRQYLLLAYLRDVHNIFKNKILYPPFSELIEHYRHLIQIKNNLQNIKYARKELKGIDWYNMKILYDYPSDNSEYQSSEIDVIEKVIDFGIPKMEREIQYGKQIFDEVESHLKYVTVGLTPLNKNAGYILVQNYPTPDFLVYKYEISSLYAEVKSESHANQKNIPFKSLKTEYIATYTLSINQSLTSIKQEIVRQHPDLPNPAVYGFFPSITASMEYTILPIVKRMMLKIAN
;
A
#
# COMPACT_ATOMS: atom_id res chain seq x y z
N MET A 1 6.26 7.99 -16.65
CA MET A 1 6.48 6.54 -16.93
C MET A 1 6.47 5.89 -15.55
N PHE A 2 5.37 5.22 -15.19
CA PHE A 2 4.91 5.14 -13.79
C PHE A 2 5.57 4.01 -12.95
N LYS A 3 6.74 3.49 -13.32
CA LYS A 3 7.32 2.37 -12.57
C LYS A 3 8.83 2.48 -12.49
N LEU A 4 9.32 2.67 -11.28
CA LEU A 4 10.72 2.51 -10.97
C LEU A 4 11.03 1.00 -10.96
N SER A 5 12.04 0.57 -11.72
CA SER A 5 12.44 -0.84 -11.73
C SER A 5 12.76 -1.29 -10.30
N LYS A 6 12.52 -2.56 -9.96
CA LYS A 6 12.95 -3.09 -8.65
C LYS A 6 14.46 -2.98 -8.46
N ASN A 7 15.22 -3.03 -9.54
CA ASN A 7 16.68 -2.99 -9.52
C ASN A 7 17.24 -1.67 -10.07
N TRP A 8 16.45 -0.59 -10.06
CA TRP A 8 16.85 0.73 -10.58
C TRP A 8 18.17 1.27 -9.99
N LEU A 9 18.56 0.77 -8.81
CA LEU A 9 19.77 1.16 -8.11
C LEU A 9 21.03 0.49 -8.71
N THR A 10 20.92 -0.62 -9.43
CA THR A 10 22.07 -1.34 -10.02
C THR A 10 21.94 -1.61 -11.52
N GLU A 11 20.76 -1.50 -12.11
CA GLU A 11 20.56 -1.65 -13.55
C GLU A 11 21.09 -0.43 -14.32
N GLY A 12 21.70 -0.69 -15.48
CA GLY A 12 22.12 0.36 -16.42
C GLY A 12 23.51 0.93 -16.14
N ILE A 13 23.68 2.23 -16.43
CA ILE A 13 24.98 2.92 -16.32
C ILE A 13 25.34 3.07 -14.82
N PRO A 14 26.59 2.72 -14.41
CA PRO A 14 27.05 2.85 -13.02
C PRO A 14 27.40 4.31 -12.67
N ASP A 15 26.47 5.22 -12.91
CA ASP A 15 26.61 6.66 -12.70
C ASP A 15 25.61 7.13 -11.64
N ALA A 16 26.10 7.86 -10.63
CA ALA A 16 25.26 8.31 -9.53
C ALA A 16 24.22 9.33 -10.01
N GLU A 17 24.64 10.25 -10.86
CA GLU A 17 23.86 11.36 -11.37
C GLU A 17 22.67 10.85 -12.20
N TYR A 18 22.90 9.87 -13.08
CA TYR A 18 21.83 9.20 -13.83
C TYR A 18 20.80 8.52 -12.91
N ARG A 19 21.26 7.74 -11.92
CA ARG A 19 20.36 7.05 -10.96
C ARG A 19 19.56 8.05 -10.13
N GLN A 20 20.18 9.13 -9.67
CA GLN A 20 19.51 10.22 -8.97
C GLN A 20 18.44 10.88 -9.84
N TYR A 21 18.72 11.09 -11.13
CA TYR A 21 17.75 11.64 -12.08
C TYR A 21 16.54 10.71 -12.27
N LEU A 22 16.75 9.40 -12.41
CA LEU A 22 15.66 8.42 -12.48
C LEU A 22 14.76 8.47 -11.24
N LEU A 23 15.36 8.53 -10.05
CA LEU A 23 14.62 8.66 -8.80
C LEU A 23 13.82 9.97 -8.75
N LEU A 24 14.42 11.10 -9.12
CA LEU A 24 13.73 12.39 -9.15
C LEU A 24 12.55 12.38 -10.12
N ALA A 25 12.72 11.77 -11.31
CA ALA A 25 11.64 11.63 -12.28
C ALA A 25 10.48 10.80 -11.71
N TYR A 26 10.79 9.68 -11.06
CA TYR A 26 9.80 8.84 -10.38
C TYR A 26 9.06 9.60 -9.27
N LEU A 27 9.79 10.28 -8.36
CA LEU A 27 9.19 11.01 -7.25
C LEU A 27 8.32 12.18 -7.73
N ARG A 28 8.71 12.87 -8.80
CA ARG A 28 7.87 13.89 -9.43
C ARG A 28 6.55 13.30 -9.95
N ASP A 29 6.61 12.15 -10.62
CA ASP A 29 5.42 11.48 -11.14
C ASP A 29 4.49 11.04 -9.97
N VAL A 30 5.05 10.46 -8.90
CA VAL A 30 4.31 10.10 -7.67
C VAL A 30 3.67 11.33 -7.03
N HIS A 31 4.42 12.42 -6.87
CA HIS A 31 3.92 13.67 -6.30
C HIS A 31 2.69 14.21 -7.05
N ASN A 32 2.75 14.21 -8.38
CA ASN A 32 1.64 14.67 -9.22
C ASN A 32 0.39 13.79 -9.06
N ILE A 33 0.57 12.48 -8.87
CA ILE A 33 -0.53 11.54 -8.66
C ILE A 33 -1.17 11.74 -7.28
N PHE A 34 -0.34 11.93 -6.24
CA PHE A 34 -0.79 12.31 -4.90
C PHE A 34 -1.55 13.63 -4.89
N LYS A 35 -1.10 14.64 -5.64
CA LYS A 35 -1.81 15.91 -5.80
C LYS A 35 -3.24 15.73 -6.35
N ASN A 36 -3.46 14.72 -7.18
CA ASN A 36 -4.77 14.35 -7.72
C ASN A 36 -5.58 13.43 -6.78
N LYS A 37 -5.14 13.25 -5.53
CA LYS A 37 -5.77 12.38 -4.51
C LYS A 37 -5.98 10.94 -5.01
N ILE A 38 -4.99 10.43 -5.74
CA ILE A 38 -4.85 9.02 -6.14
C ILE A 38 -3.74 8.45 -5.26
N LEU A 39 -4.08 7.64 -4.26
CA LEU A 39 -3.10 7.21 -3.25
C LEU A 39 -2.53 5.81 -3.56
N TYR A 40 -3.36 4.86 -3.96
CA TYR A 40 -2.96 3.48 -4.24
C TYR A 40 -3.06 3.16 -5.75
N PRO A 41 -2.15 2.35 -6.32
CA PRO A 41 -0.98 1.72 -5.69
C PRO A 41 0.28 2.59 -5.43
N PRO A 42 0.46 3.85 -5.91
CA PRO A 42 1.74 4.56 -5.80
C PRO A 42 2.32 4.63 -4.39
N PHE A 43 1.47 4.81 -3.38
CA PHE A 43 1.92 4.93 -1.99
C PHE A 43 2.51 3.63 -1.44
N SER A 44 1.90 2.48 -1.73
CA SER A 44 2.48 1.19 -1.36
C SER A 44 3.82 0.94 -2.06
N GLU A 45 3.91 1.24 -3.36
CA GLU A 45 5.14 1.04 -4.13
C GLU A 45 6.28 1.94 -3.63
N LEU A 46 5.98 3.21 -3.32
CA LEU A 46 6.95 4.14 -2.74
C LEU A 46 7.48 3.63 -1.40
N ILE A 47 6.60 3.13 -0.52
CA ILE A 47 6.99 2.55 0.77
C ILE A 47 7.87 1.31 0.57
N GLU A 48 7.54 0.44 -0.39
CA GLU A 48 8.35 -0.74 -0.71
C GLU A 48 9.75 -0.34 -1.19
N HIS A 49 9.86 0.58 -2.16
CA HIS A 49 11.15 1.06 -2.63
C HIS A 49 11.98 1.70 -1.50
N TYR A 50 11.35 2.47 -0.62
CA TYR A 50 12.03 3.09 0.53
C TYR A 50 12.57 2.01 1.49
N ARG A 51 11.77 1.00 1.82
CA ARG A 51 12.21 -0.12 2.67
C ARG A 51 13.38 -0.86 2.05
N HIS A 52 13.37 -1.08 0.74
CA HIS A 52 14.47 -1.71 0.02
C HIS A 52 15.76 -0.89 0.14
N LEU A 53 15.70 0.45 -0.03
CA LEU A 53 16.87 1.31 0.13
C LEU A 53 17.44 1.26 1.56
N ILE A 54 16.59 1.28 2.58
CA ILE A 54 17.03 1.18 3.98
C ILE A 54 17.72 -0.17 4.24
N GLN A 55 17.17 -1.26 3.72
CA GLN A 55 17.77 -2.59 3.87
C GLN A 55 19.15 -2.67 3.19
N ILE A 56 19.28 -2.13 1.98
CA ILE A 56 20.58 -2.10 1.27
C ILE A 56 21.57 -1.23 2.03
N LYS A 57 21.16 -0.06 2.53
CA LYS A 57 22.01 0.83 3.34
C LYS A 57 22.60 0.09 4.55
N ASN A 58 21.76 -0.61 5.30
CA ASN A 58 22.19 -1.37 6.47
C ASN A 58 23.14 -2.51 6.09
N ASN A 59 22.87 -3.21 4.98
CA ASN A 59 23.74 -4.28 4.50
C ASN A 59 25.11 -3.77 4.03
N LEU A 60 25.17 -2.61 3.36
CA LEU A 60 26.42 -1.99 2.94
C LEU A 60 27.29 -1.60 4.14
N GLN A 61 26.68 -1.03 5.17
CA GLN A 61 27.38 -0.74 6.43
C GLN A 61 28.00 -2.00 7.04
N ASN A 62 27.25 -3.10 7.09
CA ASN A 62 27.75 -4.39 7.60
C ASN A 62 28.96 -4.93 6.82
N ILE A 63 28.99 -4.73 5.50
CA ILE A 63 30.11 -5.15 4.64
C ILE A 63 31.35 -4.29 4.88
N LYS A 64 31.19 -2.97 4.99
CA LYS A 64 32.29 -2.05 5.32
C LYS A 64 32.91 -2.40 6.67
N TYR A 65 32.09 -2.65 7.70
CA TYR A 65 32.59 -3.08 9.02
C TYR A 65 33.32 -4.43 8.95
N ALA A 66 32.83 -5.37 8.15
CA ALA A 66 33.43 -6.70 8.00
C ALA A 66 34.62 -6.76 7.03
N ARG A 67 34.99 -5.63 6.38
CA ARG A 67 36.04 -5.55 5.34
C ARG A 67 35.89 -6.60 4.24
N LYS A 68 34.65 -6.81 3.80
CA LYS A 68 34.30 -7.77 2.74
C LYS A 68 34.16 -7.03 1.40
N GLU A 69 34.38 -7.75 0.30
CA GLU A 69 34.24 -7.23 -1.06
C GLU A 69 32.80 -7.41 -1.57
N LEU A 70 32.25 -6.43 -2.29
CA LEU A 70 30.91 -6.50 -2.88
C LEU A 70 30.94 -7.36 -4.14
N LYS A 71 30.29 -8.51 -4.12
CA LYS A 71 30.13 -9.39 -5.28
C LYS A 71 28.89 -9.07 -6.11
N GLY A 72 27.87 -8.48 -5.49
CA GLY A 72 26.62 -8.11 -6.14
C GLY A 72 25.48 -7.97 -5.14
N ILE A 73 24.26 -7.74 -5.64
CA ILE A 73 23.06 -7.63 -4.81
C ILE A 73 22.06 -8.71 -5.24
N ASP A 74 21.66 -9.55 -4.30
CA ASP A 74 20.52 -10.45 -4.44
C ASP A 74 19.24 -9.67 -4.15
N TRP A 75 18.55 -9.31 -5.23
CA TRP A 75 17.30 -8.54 -5.18
C TRP A 75 16.09 -9.35 -4.72
N TYR A 76 16.13 -10.68 -4.84
CA TYR A 76 15.04 -11.53 -4.38
C TYR A 76 15.03 -11.61 -2.85
N ASN A 77 16.21 -11.78 -2.26
CA ASN A 77 16.39 -11.85 -0.81
C ASN A 77 16.73 -10.49 -0.18
N MET A 78 16.93 -9.45 -1.00
CA MET A 78 17.40 -8.12 -0.57
C MET A 78 18.69 -8.22 0.26
N LYS A 79 19.60 -9.09 -0.17
CA LYS A 79 20.88 -9.37 0.49
C LYS A 79 22.02 -8.93 -0.40
N ILE A 80 23.08 -8.47 0.22
CA ILE A 80 24.30 -8.16 -0.52
C ILE A 80 25.17 -9.42 -0.55
N LEU A 81 25.59 -9.82 -1.74
CA LEU A 81 26.53 -10.89 -1.98
C LEU A 81 27.94 -10.35 -1.80
N TYR A 82 28.78 -11.05 -1.04
CA TYR A 82 30.13 -10.58 -0.71
C TYR A 82 31.17 -11.70 -0.79
N ASP A 83 32.44 -11.31 -0.97
CA ASP A 83 33.61 -12.21 -0.99
C ASP A 83 34.74 -11.68 -0.08
N TYR A 84 35.81 -12.47 0.09
CA TYR A 84 37.02 -12.02 0.79
C TYR A 84 37.90 -11.17 -0.13
N PRO A 85 38.61 -10.15 0.41
CA PRO A 85 39.33 -9.21 -0.42
C PRO A 85 40.40 -9.88 -1.30
N SER A 86 40.42 -9.50 -2.58
CA SER A 86 41.42 -9.88 -3.58
C SER A 86 42.18 -8.62 -4.05
N ASP A 87 43.35 -8.77 -4.69
CA ASP A 87 44.24 -7.63 -5.05
C ASP A 87 43.60 -6.54 -5.96
N ASN A 88 42.36 -6.74 -6.44
CA ASN A 88 41.59 -5.79 -7.28
C ASN A 88 40.60 -4.92 -6.48
N SER A 89 40.91 -4.55 -5.25
CA SER A 89 40.01 -3.87 -4.30
C SER A 89 39.61 -2.42 -4.66
N GLU A 90 40.36 -1.77 -5.56
CA GLU A 90 40.19 -0.33 -5.86
C GLU A 90 38.95 -0.06 -6.73
N TYR A 91 38.67 -0.90 -7.74
CA TYR A 91 37.49 -0.74 -8.61
C TYR A 91 36.17 -1.00 -7.88
N GLN A 92 36.14 -1.96 -6.94
CA GLN A 92 34.93 -2.30 -6.17
C GLN A 92 34.55 -1.23 -5.16
N SER A 93 35.52 -0.48 -4.65
CA SER A 93 35.28 0.66 -3.76
C SER A 93 34.45 1.75 -4.47
N SER A 94 34.70 1.96 -5.77
CA SER A 94 34.04 3.02 -6.55
C SER A 94 32.53 2.79 -6.76
N GLU A 95 32.08 1.55 -6.96
CA GLU A 95 30.65 1.25 -7.19
C GLU A 95 29.84 1.30 -5.88
N ILE A 96 30.42 0.83 -4.77
CA ILE A 96 29.81 0.94 -3.44
C ILE A 96 29.57 2.42 -3.11
N ASP A 97 30.57 3.28 -3.34
CA ASP A 97 30.47 4.70 -3.04
C ASP A 97 29.42 5.40 -3.92
N VAL A 98 29.29 4.99 -5.20
CA VAL A 98 28.20 5.45 -6.08
C VAL A 98 26.83 5.04 -5.52
N ILE A 99 26.66 3.79 -5.09
CA ILE A 99 25.40 3.29 -4.53
C ILE A 99 25.05 4.04 -3.23
N GLU A 100 26.02 4.22 -2.34
CA GLU A 100 25.81 4.97 -1.09
C GLU A 100 25.42 6.43 -1.37
N LYS A 101 26.09 7.09 -2.32
CA LYS A 101 25.74 8.45 -2.74
C LYS A 101 24.30 8.55 -3.25
N VAL A 102 23.82 7.54 -4.00
CA VAL A 102 22.43 7.49 -4.48
C VAL A 102 21.45 7.22 -3.33
N ILE A 103 21.78 6.30 -2.42
CA ILE A 103 20.96 5.97 -1.24
C ILE A 103 20.79 7.19 -0.33
N ASP A 104 21.89 7.85 0.04
CA ASP A 104 21.89 9.00 0.94
C ASP A 104 21.17 10.20 0.33
N PHE A 105 21.24 10.35 -1.00
CA PHE A 105 20.44 11.33 -1.72
C PHE A 105 18.95 10.99 -1.74
N GLY A 106 18.61 9.71 -1.92
CA GLY A 106 17.26 9.25 -2.19
C GLY A 106 16.36 9.15 -0.96
N ILE A 107 16.88 8.58 0.13
CA ILE A 107 16.15 8.38 1.41
C ILE A 107 15.36 9.63 1.84
N PRO A 108 15.99 10.82 2.04
CA PRO A 108 15.27 11.98 2.55
C PRO A 108 14.20 12.51 1.57
N LYS A 109 14.35 12.26 0.27
CA LYS A 109 13.37 12.65 -0.74
C LYS A 109 12.17 11.71 -0.77
N MET A 110 12.42 10.41 -0.67
CA MET A 110 11.36 9.40 -0.55
C MET A 110 10.56 9.60 0.74
N GLU A 111 11.22 9.87 1.86
CA GLU A 111 10.55 10.18 3.13
C GLU A 111 9.59 11.35 3.01
N ARG A 112 9.99 12.42 2.31
CA ARG A 112 9.13 13.58 2.06
C ARG A 112 7.85 13.19 1.33
N GLU A 113 7.96 12.43 0.24
CA GLU A 113 6.78 11.99 -0.52
C GLU A 113 5.94 10.97 0.28
N ILE A 114 6.57 10.13 1.11
CA ILE A 114 5.84 9.24 2.03
C ILE A 114 5.04 10.04 3.05
N GLN A 115 5.63 11.09 3.65
CA GLN A 115 4.90 11.96 4.57
C GLN A 115 3.74 12.67 3.86
N TYR A 116 3.93 13.11 2.62
CA TYR A 116 2.85 13.72 1.84
C TYR A 116 1.72 12.72 1.54
N GLY A 117 2.03 11.51 1.10
CA GLY A 117 1.04 10.45 0.91
C GLY A 117 0.29 10.09 2.20
N LYS A 118 0.99 10.09 3.34
CA LYS A 118 0.37 9.89 4.66
C LYS A 118 -0.57 11.03 5.02
N GLN A 119 -0.20 12.28 4.77
CA GLN A 119 -1.09 13.44 5.00
C GLN A 119 -2.39 13.31 4.20
N ILE A 120 -2.32 12.88 2.93
CA ILE A 120 -3.51 12.64 2.10
C ILE A 120 -4.36 11.50 2.69
N PHE A 121 -3.72 10.41 3.12
CA PHE A 121 -4.43 9.32 3.80
C PHE A 121 -5.18 9.81 5.03
N ASP A 122 -4.49 10.55 5.92
CA ASP A 122 -5.04 11.06 7.17
C ASP A 122 -6.17 12.08 6.91
N GLU A 123 -6.01 12.94 5.88
CA GLU A 123 -7.04 13.88 5.42
C GLU A 123 -8.29 13.13 4.96
N VAL A 124 -8.15 12.11 4.10
CA VAL A 124 -9.31 11.37 3.60
C VAL A 124 -9.96 10.51 4.70
N GLU A 125 -9.19 9.83 5.55
CA GLU A 125 -9.73 9.01 6.65
C GLU A 125 -10.52 9.88 7.64
N SER A 126 -10.03 11.09 7.97
CA SER A 126 -10.73 12.01 8.89
C SER A 126 -12.05 12.58 8.34
N HIS A 127 -12.20 12.65 7.01
CA HIS A 127 -13.42 13.12 6.33
C HIS A 127 -14.33 11.97 5.88
N LEU A 128 -14.01 10.73 6.24
CA LEU A 128 -14.79 9.55 5.87
C LEU A 128 -15.60 9.06 7.08
N LYS A 129 -16.89 9.40 7.10
CA LYS A 129 -17.80 8.92 8.13
C LYS A 129 -18.44 7.61 7.71
N TYR A 130 -18.84 6.79 8.69
CA TYR A 130 -19.60 5.58 8.43
C TYR A 130 -20.77 5.42 9.40
N VAL A 131 -21.78 4.67 8.95
CA VAL A 131 -22.93 4.26 9.75
C VAL A 131 -23.23 2.78 9.50
N THR A 132 -23.85 2.11 10.48
CA THR A 132 -24.41 0.78 10.26
C THR A 132 -25.85 0.92 9.77
N VAL A 133 -26.21 0.17 8.73
CA VAL A 133 -27.54 0.21 8.12
C VAL A 133 -28.40 -0.93 8.66
N GLY A 134 -29.37 -0.58 9.50
CA GLY A 134 -30.27 -1.52 10.17
C GLY A 134 -29.56 -2.35 11.25
N LEU A 135 -30.09 -3.54 11.53
CA LEU A 135 -29.53 -4.43 12.54
C LEU A 135 -28.20 -5.05 12.09
N THR A 136 -27.24 -5.12 13.00
CA THR A 136 -25.97 -5.80 12.82
C THR A 136 -26.13 -7.30 13.12
N PRO A 137 -25.74 -8.21 12.20
CA PRO A 137 -25.73 -9.63 12.49
C PRO A 137 -24.62 -10.00 13.48
N LEU A 138 -24.73 -11.18 14.08
CA LEU A 138 -23.69 -11.76 14.92
C LEU A 138 -22.39 -12.02 14.12
N ASN A 139 -22.52 -12.48 12.87
CA ASN A 139 -21.41 -12.70 11.97
C ASN A 139 -21.20 -11.48 11.05
N LYS A 140 -20.08 -10.76 11.26
CA LYS A 140 -19.71 -9.57 10.49
C LYS A 140 -18.75 -9.87 9.33
N ASN A 141 -18.41 -11.13 9.08
CA ASN A 141 -17.39 -11.49 8.09
C ASN A 141 -17.88 -11.33 6.64
N ALA A 142 -19.18 -11.22 6.40
CA ALA A 142 -19.71 -11.00 5.06
C ALA A 142 -20.90 -10.03 5.09
N GLY A 143 -21.05 -9.28 4.00
CA GLY A 143 -22.14 -8.31 3.88
C GLY A 143 -21.91 -7.31 2.77
N TYR A 144 -22.39 -6.08 2.95
CA TYR A 144 -22.33 -5.03 1.95
C TYR A 144 -21.75 -3.72 2.48
N ILE A 145 -20.98 -3.05 1.62
CA ILE A 145 -20.43 -1.72 1.82
C ILE A 145 -21.11 -0.82 0.80
N LEU A 146 -21.73 0.26 1.26
CA LEU A 146 -22.32 1.29 0.42
C LEU A 146 -21.43 2.53 0.55
N VAL A 147 -20.81 2.98 -0.52
CA VAL A 147 -19.91 4.15 -0.50
C VAL A 147 -20.53 5.24 -1.35
N GLN A 148 -20.75 6.42 -0.77
CA GLN A 148 -21.23 7.56 -1.52
C GLN A 148 -20.17 8.03 -2.54
N ASN A 149 -20.60 8.27 -3.77
CA ASN A 149 -19.82 8.91 -4.81
C ASN A 149 -19.80 10.44 -4.65
N TYR A 150 -19.24 10.93 -3.55
CA TYR A 150 -19.25 12.35 -3.23
C TYR A 150 -18.70 13.22 -4.39
N PRO A 151 -19.38 14.32 -4.77
CA PRO A 151 -20.52 14.95 -4.10
C PRO A 151 -21.91 14.52 -4.60
N THR A 152 -22.02 13.48 -5.43
CA THR A 152 -23.32 13.03 -5.96
C THR A 152 -24.11 12.24 -4.90
N PRO A 153 -25.44 12.13 -5.04
CA PRO A 153 -26.26 11.27 -4.19
C PRO A 153 -26.13 9.78 -4.53
N ASP A 154 -25.20 9.39 -5.41
CA ASP A 154 -25.03 8.00 -5.83
C ASP A 154 -24.22 7.21 -4.81
N PHE A 155 -24.56 5.94 -4.64
CA PHE A 155 -23.89 4.99 -3.78
C PHE A 155 -23.45 3.79 -4.58
N LEU A 156 -22.15 3.54 -4.58
CA LEU A 156 -21.57 2.30 -5.10
C LEU A 156 -21.69 1.23 -4.03
N VAL A 157 -22.24 0.09 -4.43
CA VAL A 157 -22.48 -1.05 -3.54
C VAL A 157 -21.47 -2.14 -3.83
N TYR A 158 -20.78 -2.57 -2.79
CA TYR A 158 -19.82 -3.65 -2.84
C TYR A 158 -20.23 -4.76 -1.90
N LYS A 159 -20.29 -6.01 -2.38
CA LYS A 159 -20.30 -7.19 -1.50
C LYS A 159 -18.90 -7.33 -0.91
N TYR A 160 -18.80 -7.61 0.39
CA TYR A 160 -17.53 -7.82 1.05
C TYR A 160 -17.48 -9.16 1.79
N GLU A 161 -16.28 -9.74 1.84
CA GLU A 161 -15.98 -10.96 2.58
C GLU A 161 -14.62 -10.81 3.29
N ILE A 162 -14.61 -11.13 4.58
CA ILE A 162 -13.43 -11.12 5.44
C ILE A 162 -12.98 -12.57 5.63
N SER A 163 -11.80 -12.86 5.11
CA SER A 163 -11.13 -14.15 5.30
C SER A 163 -9.99 -13.98 6.28
N SER A 164 -9.90 -14.87 7.27
CA SER A 164 -8.71 -14.98 8.12
C SER A 164 -7.71 -15.85 7.40
N LEU A 165 -6.67 -15.24 6.84
CA LEU A 165 -5.52 -15.95 6.28
C LEU A 165 -4.44 -16.00 7.35
N TYR A 166 -3.68 -17.08 7.41
CA TYR A 166 -2.50 -17.16 8.27
C TYR A 166 -1.28 -16.88 7.40
N ALA A 167 -0.54 -15.80 7.71
CA ALA A 167 0.73 -15.54 7.06
C ALA A 167 1.82 -16.28 7.84
N GLU A 168 2.53 -17.19 7.18
CA GLU A 168 3.77 -17.75 7.71
C GLU A 168 4.84 -16.65 7.72
N VAL A 169 5.09 -16.06 8.88
CA VAL A 169 6.25 -15.19 9.06
C VAL A 169 7.47 -16.11 9.19
N LYS A 170 8.23 -16.28 8.11
CA LYS A 170 9.57 -16.86 8.16
C LYS A 170 10.50 -15.87 8.87
N SER A 171 10.56 -15.93 10.19
CA SER A 171 11.63 -15.27 10.95
C SER A 171 12.91 -16.08 10.81
N GLU A 172 14.02 -15.44 10.47
CA GLU A 172 15.36 -16.06 10.35
C GLU A 172 15.96 -16.53 11.70
N SER A 173 15.18 -16.47 12.80
CA SER A 173 15.58 -16.94 14.12
C SER A 173 14.80 -18.21 14.45
N HIS A 174 15.51 -19.32 14.69
CA HIS A 174 14.98 -20.66 15.01
C HIS A 174 14.19 -20.77 16.34
N ALA A 175 13.54 -19.70 16.81
CA ALA A 175 12.69 -19.73 17.99
C ALA A 175 11.45 -18.85 17.77
N ASN A 176 10.28 -19.49 17.78
CA ASN A 176 8.92 -18.92 17.69
C ASN A 176 8.41 -18.55 16.29
N GLN A 177 7.97 -19.56 15.54
CA GLN A 177 6.93 -19.40 14.51
C GLN A 177 5.65 -18.91 15.17
N LYS A 178 5.37 -17.61 15.11
CA LYS A 178 4.04 -17.07 15.39
C LYS A 178 3.28 -16.95 14.07
N ASN A 179 2.29 -17.82 13.88
CA ASN A 179 1.27 -17.60 12.85
C ASN A 179 0.46 -16.38 13.27
N ILE A 180 0.68 -15.24 12.60
CA ILE A 180 -0.12 -14.03 12.83
C ILE A 180 -1.32 -14.12 11.87
N PRO A 181 -2.56 -14.27 12.38
CA PRO A 181 -3.73 -14.23 11.53
C PRO A 181 -3.80 -12.84 10.88
N PHE A 182 -3.77 -12.80 9.56
CA PHE A 182 -3.99 -11.61 8.76
C PHE A 182 -5.39 -11.68 8.16
N LYS A 183 -6.25 -10.71 8.50
CA LYS A 183 -7.58 -10.61 7.89
C LYS A 183 -7.47 -9.92 6.54
N SER A 184 -7.87 -10.60 5.47
CA SER A 184 -8.01 -10.01 4.14
C SER A 184 -9.48 -9.66 3.88
N LEU A 185 -9.73 -8.51 3.27
CA LEU A 185 -11.07 -8.08 2.84
C LEU A 185 -11.16 -8.12 1.32
N LYS A 186 -11.97 -9.03 0.79
CA LYS A 186 -12.36 -9.04 -0.62
C LYS A 186 -13.59 -8.16 -0.81
N THR A 187 -13.64 -7.42 -1.92
CA THR A 187 -14.82 -6.65 -2.32
C THR A 187 -15.15 -6.89 -3.77
N GLU A 188 -16.42 -6.98 -4.09
CA GLU A 188 -16.95 -7.12 -5.45
C GLU A 188 -18.02 -6.06 -5.67
N TYR A 189 -17.90 -5.29 -6.76
CA TYR A 189 -18.91 -4.31 -7.12
C TYR A 189 -20.19 -5.02 -7.59
N ILE A 190 -21.33 -4.57 -7.06
CA ILE A 190 -22.64 -5.18 -7.37
C ILE A 190 -23.47 -4.22 -8.22
N ALA A 191 -23.67 -2.99 -7.74
CA ALA A 191 -24.57 -2.03 -8.36
C ALA A 191 -24.30 -0.61 -7.86
N THR A 192 -24.92 0.37 -8.54
CA THR A 192 -24.97 1.76 -8.11
C THR A 192 -26.42 2.16 -7.92
N TYR A 193 -26.71 2.84 -6.81
CA TYR A 193 -28.05 3.38 -6.51
C TYR A 193 -27.96 4.87 -6.27
N THR A 194 -28.98 5.61 -6.70
CA THR A 194 -29.10 7.04 -6.40
C THR A 194 -30.06 7.25 -5.23
N LEU A 195 -29.60 7.89 -4.16
CA LEU A 195 -30.48 8.24 -3.05
C LEU A 195 -31.56 9.23 -3.51
N SER A 196 -32.77 8.99 -3.06
CA SER A 196 -33.93 9.86 -3.28
C SER A 196 -34.87 9.74 -2.09
N ILE A 197 -35.95 10.51 -2.08
CA ILE A 197 -36.97 10.45 -1.02
C ILE A 197 -37.52 9.01 -0.87
N ASN A 198 -37.61 8.26 -1.96
CA ASN A 198 -38.11 6.89 -1.97
C ASN A 198 -37.00 5.83 -1.82
N GLN A 199 -35.73 6.21 -2.02
CA GLN A 199 -34.59 5.31 -2.00
C GLN A 199 -33.64 5.71 -0.87
N SER A 200 -33.83 5.11 0.31
CA SER A 200 -32.94 5.25 1.47
C SER A 200 -31.90 4.13 1.52
N LEU A 201 -30.85 4.25 2.34
CA LEU A 201 -29.90 3.13 2.58
C LEU A 201 -30.61 1.87 3.10
N THR A 202 -31.66 2.03 3.90
CA THR A 202 -32.48 0.92 4.39
C THR A 202 -33.25 0.24 3.25
N SER A 203 -33.83 1.03 2.35
CA SER A 203 -34.52 0.52 1.15
C SER A 203 -33.54 -0.25 0.25
N ILE A 204 -32.34 0.31 0.04
CA ILE A 204 -31.25 -0.34 -0.71
C ILE A 204 -30.86 -1.68 -0.05
N LYS A 205 -30.69 -1.72 1.28
CA LYS A 205 -30.41 -2.97 2.00
C LYS A 205 -31.50 -4.03 1.75
N GLN A 206 -32.77 -3.65 1.85
CA GLN A 206 -33.89 -4.58 1.62
C GLN A 206 -33.88 -5.12 0.18
N GLU A 207 -33.60 -4.27 -0.80
CA GLU A 207 -33.53 -4.66 -2.20
C GLU A 207 -32.36 -5.62 -2.47
N ILE A 208 -31.18 -5.34 -1.93
CA ILE A 208 -29.99 -6.20 -2.06
C ILE A 208 -30.27 -7.59 -1.46
N VAL A 209 -30.84 -7.67 -0.25
CA VAL A 209 -31.15 -8.96 0.41
C VAL A 209 -32.14 -9.77 -0.42
N ARG A 210 -33.10 -9.12 -1.10
CA ARG A 210 -34.04 -9.79 -1.99
C ARG A 210 -33.37 -10.35 -3.24
N GLN A 211 -32.38 -9.64 -3.80
CA GLN A 211 -31.65 -10.05 -5.00
C GLN A 211 -30.55 -11.10 -4.69
N HIS A 212 -30.03 -11.12 -3.47
CA HIS A 212 -28.93 -11.98 -3.02
C HIS A 212 -29.32 -12.77 -1.77
N PRO A 213 -30.17 -13.82 -1.90
CA PRO A 213 -30.67 -14.60 -0.78
C PRO A 213 -29.60 -15.48 -0.10
N ASP A 214 -28.39 -15.59 -0.68
CA ASP A 214 -27.23 -16.26 -0.06
C ASP A 214 -26.78 -15.61 1.25
N LEU A 215 -27.12 -14.33 1.46
CA LEU A 215 -26.82 -13.56 2.65
C LEU A 215 -28.12 -12.94 3.23
N PRO A 216 -28.94 -13.73 3.96
CA PRO A 216 -30.26 -13.28 4.42
C PRO A 216 -30.18 -12.22 5.55
N ASN A 217 -29.10 -12.23 6.34
CA ASN A 217 -28.87 -11.23 7.39
C ASN A 217 -27.45 -10.63 7.28
N PRO A 218 -27.19 -9.79 6.27
CA PRO A 218 -25.87 -9.24 6.02
C PRO A 218 -25.59 -8.05 6.93
N ALA A 219 -24.32 -7.89 7.30
CA ALA A 219 -23.84 -6.65 7.88
C ALA A 219 -23.74 -5.60 6.76
N VAL A 220 -24.31 -4.42 6.97
CA VAL A 220 -24.34 -3.37 5.95
C VAL A 220 -23.81 -2.08 6.54
N TYR A 221 -22.81 -1.50 5.89
CA TYR A 221 -22.17 -0.26 6.33
C TYR A 221 -22.24 0.79 5.23
N GLY A 222 -22.73 1.98 5.56
CA GLY A 222 -22.77 3.14 4.67
C GLY A 222 -21.62 4.09 4.97
N PHE A 223 -20.84 4.45 3.97
CA PHE A 223 -19.70 5.37 4.04
C PHE A 223 -20.01 6.67 3.30
N PHE A 224 -19.69 7.78 3.94
CA PHE A 224 -19.99 9.14 3.50
C PHE A 224 -18.70 9.97 3.53
N PRO A 225 -17.97 10.03 2.41
CA PRO A 225 -16.88 10.98 2.26
C PRO A 225 -17.45 12.40 2.22
N SER A 226 -16.79 13.34 2.90
CA SER A 226 -17.07 14.78 2.74
C SER A 226 -15.97 15.49 1.93
N ILE A 227 -15.23 14.74 1.13
CA ILE A 227 -14.11 15.22 0.32
C ILE A 227 -14.03 14.44 -0.99
N THR A 228 -13.66 15.13 -2.08
CA THR A 228 -13.44 14.49 -3.37
C THR A 228 -12.05 13.85 -3.41
N ALA A 229 -12.02 12.56 -3.75
CA ALA A 229 -10.82 11.79 -4.06
C ALA A 229 -11.19 10.66 -5.02
N SER A 230 -10.19 9.97 -5.58
CA SER A 230 -10.46 8.83 -6.45
C SER A 230 -11.20 7.72 -5.69
N MET A 231 -12.38 7.33 -6.19
CA MET A 231 -13.18 6.27 -5.57
C MET A 231 -12.41 4.93 -5.52
N GLU A 232 -11.88 4.50 -6.67
CA GLU A 232 -11.18 3.23 -6.82
C GLU A 232 -9.81 3.23 -6.13
N TYR A 233 -9.05 4.31 -6.29
CA TYR A 233 -7.63 4.35 -5.90
C TYR A 233 -7.37 4.96 -4.52
N THR A 234 -8.38 5.56 -3.87
CA THR A 234 -8.21 6.22 -2.56
C THR A 234 -9.35 5.91 -1.60
N ILE A 235 -10.60 6.25 -1.93
CA ILE A 235 -11.73 6.09 -1.00
C ILE A 235 -11.94 4.62 -0.66
N LEU A 236 -12.13 3.75 -1.67
CA LEU A 236 -12.40 2.33 -1.45
C LEU A 236 -11.25 1.62 -0.69
N PRO A 237 -9.96 1.81 -1.02
CA PRO A 237 -8.86 1.29 -0.22
C PRO A 237 -8.89 1.72 1.26
N ILE A 238 -9.25 2.98 1.55
CA ILE A 238 -9.36 3.48 2.93
C ILE A 238 -10.58 2.87 3.62
N VAL A 239 -11.74 2.81 2.94
CA VAL A 239 -12.94 2.11 3.41
C VAL A 239 -12.61 0.66 3.79
N LYS A 240 -11.87 -0.07 2.93
CA LYS A 240 -11.43 -1.45 3.21
C LYS A 240 -10.60 -1.54 4.49
N ARG A 241 -9.68 -0.61 4.72
CA ARG A 241 -8.88 -0.56 5.95
C ARG A 241 -9.73 -0.26 7.18
N MET A 242 -10.72 0.64 7.08
CA MET A 242 -11.66 0.93 8.16
C MET A 242 -12.55 -0.28 8.47
N MET A 243 -13.03 -0.99 7.46
CA MET A 243 -13.84 -2.21 7.61
C MET A 243 -13.12 -3.30 8.41
N LEU A 244 -11.82 -3.49 8.17
CA LEU A 244 -11.01 -4.42 8.97
C LEU A 244 -10.91 -4.01 10.45
N LYS A 245 -11.01 -2.71 10.77
CA LYS A 245 -11.08 -2.21 12.16
C LYS A 245 -12.47 -2.41 12.77
N ILE A 246 -13.54 -2.23 12.00
CA ILE A 246 -14.95 -2.33 12.46
C ILE A 246 -15.38 -3.79 12.71
N ALA A 247 -14.83 -4.73 11.94
CA ALA A 247 -15.14 -6.16 12.05
C ALA A 247 -14.25 -6.92 13.06
N ASN A 248 -13.33 -6.23 13.72
CA ASN A 248 -12.61 -6.71 14.90
C ASN A 248 -13.40 -6.39 16.16
#